data_AF-A0A937PU65-F1
#
_entry.id   AF-A0A937PU65-F1
#
_cell.length_a   1.000
_cell.length_b   1.000
_cell.length_c   1.000
_cell.angle_alpha   90.00
_cell.angle_beta   90.00
_cell.angle_gamma   90.00
#
_symmetry.space_group_name_H-M   'P 1'
#
loop_
_entity.id
_entity.type
_entity.pdbx_description
1 polymer ?
#
loop_
_entity_poly.entity_id
_entity_poly.type
_entity_poly.pdbx_seq_one_letter_code
_entity_poly.pdbx_strand_id
1 'polypeptide(L)'
;MSMARLCAVLGKTLLCLALLAVADAGAAERPNILLIVSEDNGPELGCYGEPFVKTPMLDRPSRPAPRPGPPAASLARHPANLSQEGSPQRIKSMV
;
A
#
# COMPACT_ATOMS: atom_id res chain seq x y z
N MET A 1 -49.08 -9.51 31.75
CA MET A 1 -47.63 -9.37 31.44
C MET A 1 -47.21 -7.97 31.84
N SER A 2 -46.37 -7.81 32.87
CA SER A 2 -46.06 -6.49 33.44
C SER A 2 -45.36 -5.60 32.40
N MET A 3 -45.86 -4.37 32.19
CA MET A 3 -45.29 -3.37 31.27
C MET A 3 -43.78 -3.16 31.48
N ALA A 4 -43.30 -3.29 32.72
CA ALA A 4 -41.89 -3.16 33.05
C ALA A 4 -41.01 -4.22 32.35
N ARG A 5 -41.54 -5.42 32.13
CA ARG A 5 -40.83 -6.50 31.40
C ARG A 5 -40.75 -6.20 29.91
N LEU A 6 -41.75 -5.52 29.35
CA LEU A 6 -41.79 -5.17 27.92
C LEU A 6 -40.77 -4.05 27.60
N CYS A 7 -40.71 -2.99 28.43
CA CYS A 7 -39.73 -1.92 28.27
C CYS A 7 -38.28 -2.41 28.43
N ALA A 8 -38.02 -3.32 29.39
CA ALA A 8 -36.69 -3.88 29.60
C ALA A 8 -36.21 -4.73 28.40
N VAL A 9 -37.12 -5.49 27.77
CA VAL A 9 -36.79 -6.29 26.58
C VAL A 9 -36.52 -5.38 25.38
N LEU A 10 -37.37 -4.37 25.14
CA LEU A 10 -37.22 -3.42 24.04
C LEU A 10 -35.92 -2.60 24.14
N GLY A 11 -35.57 -2.13 25.34
CA GLY A 11 -34.33 -1.38 25.54
C GLY A 11 -33.08 -2.25 25.31
N LYS A 12 -33.13 -3.51 25.72
CA LYS A 12 -32.03 -4.45 25.56
C LYS A 12 -31.84 -4.88 24.10
N THR A 13 -32.91 -5.09 23.34
CA THR A 13 -32.80 -5.34 21.89
C THR A 13 -32.29 -4.12 21.15
N LEU A 14 -32.73 -2.91 21.50
CA LEU A 14 -32.21 -1.68 20.87
C LEU A 14 -30.70 -1.50 21.12
N LEU A 15 -30.27 -1.74 22.37
CA LEU A 15 -28.87 -1.64 22.76
C LEU A 15 -28.00 -2.69 22.03
N CYS A 16 -28.47 -3.94 21.95
CA CYS A 16 -27.75 -4.99 21.21
C CYS A 16 -27.62 -4.64 19.71
N LEU A 17 -28.67 -4.11 19.09
CA LEU A 17 -28.65 -3.75 17.67
C LEU A 17 -27.69 -2.58 17.39
N ALA A 18 -27.62 -1.60 18.30
CA ALA A 18 -26.67 -0.49 18.20
C ALA A 18 -25.21 -0.97 18.32
N LEU A 19 -24.93 -1.94 19.19
CA LEU A 19 -23.59 -2.52 19.37
C LEU A 19 -23.12 -3.29 18.13
N LEU A 20 -24.02 -4.01 17.46
CA LEU A 20 -23.71 -4.75 16.24
C LEU A 20 -23.37 -3.82 15.05
N ALA A 21 -23.99 -2.65 14.98
CA ALA A 21 -23.76 -1.69 13.90
C ALA A 21 -22.35 -1.04 13.92
N VAL A 22 -21.67 -1.03 15.07
CA VAL A 22 -20.33 -0.44 15.22
C VAL A 22 -19.21 -1.42 14.82
N ALA A 23 -19.50 -2.73 14.78
CA ALA A 23 -18.49 -3.77 14.58
C ALA A 23 -17.92 -3.82 13.15
N ASP A 24 -18.59 -3.22 12.17
CA ASP A 24 -18.19 -3.25 10.74
C ASP A 24 -17.29 -2.06 10.34
N ALA A 25 -16.99 -1.16 11.27
CA ALA A 25 -16.17 0.01 11.00
C ALA A 25 -14.69 -0.36 10.84
N GLY A 26 -14.31 -0.76 9.62
CA GLY A 26 -12.97 -0.57 9.08
C GLY A 26 -12.04 -1.78 9.16
N ALA A 27 -12.33 -2.81 8.38
CA ALA A 27 -11.26 -3.69 7.89
C ALA A 27 -10.41 -2.90 6.87
N ALA A 28 -9.46 -2.10 7.35
CA ALA A 28 -8.47 -1.49 6.48
C ALA A 28 -7.68 -2.60 5.79
N GLU A 29 -7.68 -2.59 4.45
CA GLU A 29 -6.93 -3.54 3.66
C GLU A 29 -5.45 -3.50 4.09
N ARG A 30 -4.84 -4.67 4.34
CA ARG A 30 -3.46 -4.74 4.81
C ARG A 30 -2.55 -4.12 3.75
N PRO A 31 -1.79 -3.06 4.07
CA PRO A 31 -0.97 -2.40 3.06
C PRO A 31 0.17 -3.33 2.63
N ASN A 32 0.39 -3.45 1.33
CA ASN A 32 1.58 -4.10 0.78
C ASN A 32 2.80 -3.20 1.02
N ILE A 33 3.83 -3.74 1.66
CA ILE A 33 5.06 -3.01 1.96
C ILE A 33 6.07 -3.24 0.84
N LEU A 34 6.51 -2.17 0.17
CA LEU A 34 7.62 -2.19 -0.79
C LEU A 34 8.80 -1.42 -0.18
N LEU A 35 9.90 -2.13 0.08
CA LEU A 35 11.15 -1.53 0.56
C LEU A 35 12.16 -1.45 -0.60
N ILE A 36 12.58 -0.22 -0.93
CA ILE A 36 13.64 0.04 -1.91
C ILE A 36 14.81 0.64 -1.13
N VAL A 37 15.96 -0.05 -1.16
CA VAL A 37 17.20 0.42 -0.54
C VAL A 37 18.18 0.74 -1.67
N SER A 38 18.81 1.90 -1.57
CA SER A 38 19.85 2.35 -2.48
C SER A 38 21.01 2.84 -1.63
N GLU A 39 22.16 2.20 -1.83
CA GLU A 39 23.41 2.57 -1.16
C GLU A 39 24.20 3.53 -2.06
N ASP A 40 25.16 4.25 -1.49
CA ASP A 40 26.09 5.14 -2.20
C ASP A 40 25.45 6.31 -2.99
N ASN A 41 24.28 6.79 -2.56
CA ASN A 41 23.69 8.00 -3.12
C ASN A 41 24.41 9.26 -2.63
N GLY A 42 25.18 9.90 -3.49
CA GLY A 42 25.84 11.17 -3.22
C GLY A 42 24.97 12.41 -3.50
N PRO A 43 25.54 13.62 -3.35
CA PRO A 43 24.86 14.89 -3.62
C PRO A 43 24.44 15.07 -5.09
N GLU A 44 24.96 14.26 -6.00
CA GLU A 44 24.70 14.29 -7.45
C GLU A 44 23.29 13.83 -7.86
N LEU A 45 22.40 13.50 -6.92
CA LEU A 45 21.00 13.19 -7.24
C LEU A 45 20.25 14.42 -7.79
N GLY A 46 19.42 14.19 -8.82
CA GLY A 46 18.59 15.26 -9.41
C GLY A 46 17.64 15.91 -8.41
N CYS A 47 17.17 15.16 -7.42
CA CYS A 47 16.29 15.65 -6.36
C CYS A 47 17.00 16.56 -5.34
N TYR A 48 18.34 16.61 -5.37
CA TYR A 48 19.15 17.53 -4.57
C TYR A 48 19.54 18.80 -5.34
N GLY A 49 19.09 18.95 -6.58
CA GLY A 49 19.30 20.17 -7.38
C GLY A 49 20.44 20.09 -8.37
N GLU A 50 20.98 18.90 -8.65
CA GLU A 50 22.01 18.72 -9.68
C GLU A 50 21.41 18.91 -11.09
N PRO A 51 21.80 19.96 -11.85
CA PRO A 51 21.14 20.33 -13.11
C PRO A 51 21.26 19.28 -14.21
N PHE A 52 22.35 18.50 -14.20
CA PHE A 52 22.65 17.51 -15.24
C PHE A 52 22.12 16.10 -14.96
N VAL A 53 21.68 15.82 -13.74
CA VAL A 53 21.13 14.51 -13.36
C VAL A 53 19.61 14.59 -13.30
N LYS A 54 18.94 13.61 -13.90
CA LYS A 54 17.47 13.49 -13.89
C LYS A 54 17.09 12.19 -13.19
N THR A 55 16.45 12.29 -12.04
CA THR A 55 15.89 11.17 -11.29
C THR A 55 14.37 11.29 -11.22
N PRO A 56 13.64 11.12 -12.33
CA PRO A 56 12.26 11.58 -12.49
C PRO A 56 11.22 10.99 -11.52
N MET A 57 11.53 9.84 -10.90
CA MET A 57 10.69 9.25 -9.86
C MET A 57 11.01 9.77 -8.45
N LEU A 58 12.24 10.20 -8.21
CA LEU A 58 12.70 10.80 -6.95
C LEU A 58 12.57 12.33 -6.94
N ASP A 59 12.71 12.98 -8.11
CA ASP A 59 12.63 14.44 -8.31
C ASP A 59 11.21 14.99 -8.14
N ARG A 60 10.19 14.12 -8.18
CA ARG A 60 8.80 14.54 -8.08
C ARG A 60 8.44 14.76 -6.61
N PRO A 61 8.11 16.00 -6.19
CA PRO A 61 7.49 16.21 -4.90
C PRO A 61 6.16 15.47 -4.86
N SER A 62 6.07 14.45 -4.01
CA SER A 62 4.82 13.85 -3.51
C SER A 62 3.80 13.34 -4.53
N ARG A 63 4.21 12.76 -5.67
CA ARG A 63 3.26 11.94 -6.44
C ARG A 63 3.06 10.61 -5.68
N PRO A 64 1.81 10.19 -5.37
CA PRO A 64 1.58 8.88 -4.79
C PRO A 64 2.21 7.82 -5.71
N ALA A 65 2.96 6.90 -5.12
CA ALA A 65 3.58 5.81 -5.84
C ALA A 65 2.50 5.07 -6.68
N PRO A 66 2.83 4.61 -7.90
CA PRO A 66 1.93 3.78 -8.67
C PRO A 66 1.45 2.63 -7.80
N ARG A 67 0.13 2.42 -7.72
CA ARG A 67 -0.39 1.29 -6.95
C ARG A 67 0.23 0.02 -7.54
N PRO A 68 0.79 -0.87 -6.70
CA PRO A 68 1.22 -2.17 -7.19
C PRO A 68 0.01 -2.83 -7.86
N GLY A 69 0.23 -3.35 -9.08
CA GLY A 69 -0.79 -4.11 -9.79
C GLY A 69 -1.18 -5.37 -9.00
N PRO A 70 -2.25 -6.06 -9.40
CA PRO A 70 -2.61 -7.34 -8.81
C PRO A 70 -1.41 -8.30 -8.81
N PRO A 71 -1.28 -9.20 -7.81
CA PRO A 71 -0.17 -10.13 -7.72
C PRO A 71 0.04 -10.87 -9.05
N ALA A 72 1.31 -11.01 -9.44
CA ALA A 72 1.79 -11.39 -10.77
C ALA A 72 1.29 -12.75 -11.33
N ALA A 73 0.42 -13.47 -10.59
CA ALA A 73 -0.27 -14.64 -11.10
C ALA A 73 -1.14 -14.36 -12.35
N SER A 74 -1.47 -13.10 -12.64
CA SER A 74 -2.27 -12.69 -13.81
C SER A 74 -1.45 -12.21 -15.03
N LEU A 75 -0.13 -11.99 -14.92
CA LEU A 75 0.68 -11.30 -15.95
C LEU A 75 1.84 -12.17 -16.44
N ALA A 76 1.54 -13.42 -16.80
CA ALA A 76 2.41 -14.21 -17.65
C ALA A 76 2.10 -13.89 -19.12
N ARG A 77 2.91 -13.02 -19.75
CA ARG A 77 3.44 -13.10 -21.13
C ARG A 77 3.77 -11.72 -21.72
N HIS A 78 5.03 -11.31 -21.60
CA HIS A 78 5.74 -10.74 -22.75
C HIS A 78 7.25 -10.97 -22.62
N PRO A 79 7.89 -11.75 -23.51
CA PRO A 79 9.34 -11.88 -23.54
C PRO A 79 9.90 -10.76 -24.43
N ALA A 80 10.63 -9.82 -23.84
CA ALA A 80 11.43 -8.85 -24.61
C ALA A 80 12.80 -8.71 -23.95
N ASN A 81 13.69 -9.49 -24.53
CA ASN A 81 15.15 -9.45 -24.51
C ASN A 81 15.73 -8.04 -24.35
N LEU A 82 16.71 -7.86 -23.46
CA LEU A 82 17.82 -6.89 -23.62
C LEU A 82 19.03 -7.40 -22.82
N SER A 83 19.94 -8.07 -23.53
CA SER A 83 21.34 -8.11 -23.13
C SER A 83 21.90 -6.69 -23.11
N GLN A 84 22.35 -6.23 -21.94
CA GLN A 84 23.61 -5.51 -21.82
C GLN A 84 24.28 -5.90 -20.49
N GLU A 85 25.43 -6.56 -20.63
CA GLU A 85 26.46 -6.66 -19.60
C GLU A 85 26.88 -5.25 -19.15
N GLY A 86 26.87 -5.03 -17.84
CA GLY A 86 27.28 -3.75 -17.24
C GLY A 86 26.72 -3.62 -15.83
N SER A 87 27.09 -4.57 -14.97
CA SER A 87 26.72 -4.73 -13.55
C SER A 87 25.82 -3.64 -12.92
N PRO A 88 24.50 -3.88 -12.81
CA PRO A 88 23.65 -3.12 -11.91
C PRO A 88 23.12 -4.03 -10.80
N GLN A 89 23.50 -3.68 -9.57
CA GLN A 89 22.91 -4.03 -8.28
C GLN A 89 21.67 -4.94 -8.39
N ARG A 90 21.89 -6.25 -8.15
CA ARG A 90 20.88 -7.28 -8.10
C ARG A 90 19.76 -6.85 -7.14
N ILE A 91 18.61 -6.47 -7.68
CA ILE A 91 17.37 -6.36 -6.90
C ILE A 91 17.10 -7.75 -6.35
N LYS A 92 17.53 -7.98 -5.11
CA LYS A 92 17.27 -9.21 -4.38
C LYS A 92 15.82 -9.10 -3.93
N SER A 93 14.89 -9.45 -4.82
CA SER A 93 13.49 -9.65 -4.45
C SER A 93 13.47 -10.77 -3.42
N MET A 94 13.38 -10.39 -2.14
CA MET A 94 13.11 -11.33 -1.08
C MET A 94 11.60 -11.55 -1.07
N VAL A 95 11.16 -12.45 -1.95
CA VAL A 95 9.90 -13.17 -1.88
C VAL A 95 10.19 -14.61 -2.22
#